data_AF-A0A3M7RTC4-F1
#
_entry.id   AF-A0A3M7RTC4-F1
#
_cell.length_a   1.000
_cell.length_b   1.000
_cell.length_c   1.000
_cell.angle_alpha   90.00
_cell.angle_beta   90.00
_cell.angle_gamma   90.00
#
_symmetry.space_group_name_H-M   'P 1'
#
loop_
_entity.id
_entity.type
_entity.pdbx_description
1 polymer ?
#
loop_
_entity_poly.entity_id
_entity_poly.type
_entity_poly.pdbx_seq_one_letter_code
_entity_poly.pdbx_strand_id
1 'polypeptide(L)'
;MSLAKRIQFLFFLSVAKFICSGRIRNPNIRNELQLFPFLFNISFIKETTQNYDHFRVFLKETDQKGLGVFSSRRIPANRTVMYYRLKIFENTYQRVGDGKYSLVVMKRFNNAYVIDDNKVADLYEGSNSQPIARIPFWAYIANEPDVTESPNCVLVLVTIKDWFNVGELLLLKLASIKDIEPGQEITW
;
A
#
# COMPACT_ATOMS: atom_id res chain seq x y z
N MET A 1 -0.16 -9.26 -26.51
CA MET A 1 -0.63 -8.32 -25.47
C MET A 1 -0.12 -6.93 -25.86
N SER A 2 -1.01 -5.99 -26.25
CA SER A 2 -0.61 -4.77 -26.98
C SER A 2 0.09 -3.74 -26.08
N LEU A 3 0.99 -2.96 -26.68
CA LEU A 3 1.76 -1.85 -26.09
C LEU A 3 0.84 -0.82 -25.39
N ALA A 4 -0.40 -0.68 -25.85
CA ALA A 4 -1.41 0.19 -25.24
C ALA A 4 -1.82 -0.22 -23.81
N LYS A 5 -1.78 -1.53 -23.47
CA LYS A 5 -2.02 -1.99 -22.08
C LYS A 5 -0.83 -1.71 -21.15
N ARG A 6 0.37 -1.48 -21.69
CA ARG A 6 1.56 -1.15 -20.89
C ARG A 6 1.60 0.33 -20.49
N ILE A 7 0.97 1.22 -21.27
CA ILE A 7 1.01 2.67 -21.02
C ILE A 7 0.03 3.08 -19.90
N GLN A 8 -1.11 2.41 -19.74
CA GLN A 8 -2.01 2.63 -18.59
C GLN A 8 -1.37 2.27 -17.23
N PHE A 9 -0.33 1.45 -17.23
CA PHE A 9 0.35 0.96 -16.03
C PHE A 9 1.33 1.98 -15.44
N LEU A 10 1.80 2.93 -16.24
CA LEU A 10 2.78 3.95 -15.84
C LEU A 10 2.14 5.24 -15.32
N PHE A 11 0.85 5.45 -15.54
CA PHE A 11 0.17 6.69 -15.12
C PHE A 11 -0.10 6.77 -13.60
N PHE A 12 -0.05 5.64 -12.89
CA PHE A 12 -0.12 5.64 -11.42
C PHE A 12 1.18 6.14 -10.76
N LEU A 13 2.31 6.09 -11.47
CA LEU A 13 3.62 6.45 -10.91
C LEU A 13 3.86 7.97 -10.79
N SER A 14 3.15 8.82 -11.56
CA SER A 14 3.36 10.27 -11.48
C SER A 14 2.39 10.98 -10.53
N VAL A 15 1.24 10.39 -10.21
CA VAL A 15 0.23 11.01 -9.33
C VAL A 15 0.48 10.67 -7.86
N ALA A 16 1.06 9.50 -7.55
CA ALA A 16 1.45 9.15 -6.18
C ALA A 16 2.55 10.06 -5.60
N LYS A 17 3.31 10.77 -6.46
CA LYS A 17 4.41 11.66 -6.03
C LYS A 17 3.95 13.03 -5.52
N PHE A 18 2.64 13.31 -5.55
CA PHE A 18 2.07 14.56 -5.05
C PHE A 18 1.17 14.24 -3.86
N ILE A 19 1.51 14.82 -2.70
CA ILE A 19 0.82 14.78 -1.40
C ILE A 19 1.35 13.70 -0.42
N CYS A 20 2.59 13.90 0.05
CA CYS A 20 3.00 13.63 1.45
C CYS A 20 4.19 14.51 1.88
N SER A 21 4.33 15.73 1.33
CA SER A 21 5.40 16.68 1.74
C SER A 21 4.97 17.64 2.86
N GLY A 22 3.82 17.42 3.49
CA GLY A 22 3.40 18.16 4.67
C GLY A 22 4.20 17.73 5.90
N ARG A 23 5.39 18.28 6.12
CA ARG A 23 6.06 18.26 7.44
C ARG A 23 5.21 19.06 8.43
N ILE A 24 4.19 18.43 9.00
CA ILE A 24 3.57 18.88 10.25
C ILE A 24 4.19 18.02 11.36
N ARG A 25 5.16 18.59 12.08
CA ARG A 25 5.62 18.02 13.36
C ARG A 25 4.52 18.27 14.39
N ASN A 26 3.52 17.38 14.43
CA ASN A 26 2.52 17.40 15.50
C ASN A 26 2.99 16.46 16.64
N PRO A 27 3.25 16.97 17.86
CA PRO A 27 3.71 16.14 18.99
C PRO A 27 2.65 15.17 19.55
N ASN A 28 1.44 15.10 18.96
CA ASN A 28 0.33 14.24 19.39
C ASN A 28 0.18 12.90 18.64
N ILE A 29 1.28 12.35 18.08
CA ILE A 29 1.31 11.05 17.36
C ILE A 29 0.77 9.86 18.20
N ARG A 30 0.57 10.02 19.51
CA ARG A 30 0.08 8.96 20.41
C ARG A 30 -1.40 8.56 20.24
N ASN A 31 -2.21 9.26 19.45
CA ASN A 31 -3.63 8.91 19.24
C ASN A 31 -3.94 8.26 17.89
N GLU A 32 -2.98 8.15 16.97
CA GLU A 32 -3.23 7.72 15.57
C GLU A 32 -3.41 6.21 15.40
N LEU A 33 -2.91 5.41 16.34
CA LEU A 33 -3.05 3.95 16.38
C LEU A 33 -4.36 3.49 17.05
N GLN A 34 -5.22 4.40 17.53
CA GLN A 34 -6.40 4.02 18.32
C GLN A 34 -7.50 3.32 17.51
N LEU A 35 -7.63 3.62 16.21
CA LEU A 35 -8.70 3.02 15.40
C LEU A 35 -8.42 1.54 15.09
N PHE A 36 -7.17 1.19 14.78
CA PHE A 36 -6.78 -0.18 14.42
C PHE A 36 -5.36 -0.54 14.90
N PRO A 37 -5.10 -0.60 16.22
CA PRO A 37 -3.75 -0.82 16.77
C PRO A 37 -3.15 -2.16 16.34
N PHE A 38 -4.00 -3.13 16.01
CA PHE A 38 -3.63 -4.45 15.55
C PHE A 38 -3.03 -4.49 14.13
N LEU A 39 -3.27 -3.46 13.30
CA LEU A 39 -2.70 -3.40 11.94
C LEU A 39 -1.19 -3.16 11.95
N PHE A 40 -0.64 -2.60 13.02
CA PHE A 40 0.79 -2.23 13.08
C PHE A 40 1.56 -2.99 14.16
N ASN A 41 0.90 -3.90 14.87
CA ASN A 41 1.53 -4.73 15.90
C ASN A 41 2.11 -6.00 15.26
N ILE A 42 3.45 -6.10 15.18
CA ILE A 42 4.13 -7.27 14.58
C ILE A 42 3.71 -8.58 15.26
N SER A 43 3.65 -8.62 16.59
CA SER A 43 3.29 -9.84 17.33
C SER A 43 1.88 -10.30 16.97
N PHE A 44 0.93 -9.37 16.93
CA PHE A 44 -0.44 -9.67 16.52
C PHE A 44 -0.49 -10.18 15.08
N ILE A 45 0.21 -9.53 14.15
CA ILE A 45 0.25 -9.96 12.74
C ILE A 45 0.85 -11.37 12.62
N LYS A 46 1.93 -11.66 13.36
CA LYS A 46 2.57 -12.98 13.40
C LYS A 46 1.62 -14.06 13.90
N GLU A 47 0.92 -13.80 14.98
CA GLU A 47 0.01 -14.75 15.63
C GLU A 47 -1.25 -15.02 14.79
N THR A 48 -1.75 -14.01 14.08
CA THR A 48 -3.05 -14.09 13.38
C THR A 48 -2.95 -14.40 11.88
N THR A 49 -1.76 -14.29 11.28
CA THR A 49 -1.58 -14.55 9.85
C THR A 49 -1.22 -16.01 9.60
N GLN A 50 -2.08 -16.72 8.86
CA GLN A 50 -1.84 -18.12 8.52
C GLN A 50 -0.53 -18.30 7.70
N ASN A 51 0.32 -19.24 8.13
CA ASN A 51 1.60 -19.57 7.49
C ASN A 51 2.60 -18.40 7.40
N TYR A 52 2.66 -17.55 8.43
CA TYR A 52 3.55 -16.39 8.50
C TYR A 52 4.98 -16.69 8.01
N ASP A 53 5.59 -17.75 8.55
CA ASP A 53 6.99 -18.10 8.26
C ASP A 53 7.24 -18.61 6.82
N HIS A 54 6.18 -18.83 6.04
CA HIS A 54 6.28 -19.34 4.66
C HIS A 54 6.28 -18.22 3.60
N PHE A 55 6.08 -16.96 4.00
CA PHE A 55 6.08 -15.84 3.06
C PHE A 55 7.48 -15.53 2.52
N ARG A 56 7.52 -14.79 1.40
CA ARG A 56 8.77 -14.24 0.87
C ARG A 56 9.18 -12.93 1.56
N VAL A 57 8.41 -12.51 2.54
CA VAL A 57 8.57 -11.25 3.24
C VAL A 57 8.45 -11.46 4.74
N PHE A 58 9.10 -10.61 5.52
CA PHE A 58 9.00 -10.54 6.97
C PHE A 58 8.89 -9.08 7.42
N LEU A 59 8.37 -8.87 8.63
CA LEU A 59 8.24 -7.54 9.23
C LEU A 59 9.41 -7.27 10.17
N LYS A 60 9.94 -6.05 10.14
CA LYS A 60 11.06 -5.62 10.99
C LYS A 60 10.92 -4.15 11.34
N GLU A 61 11.17 -3.79 12.59
CA GLU A 61 11.31 -2.39 13.00
C GLU A 61 12.69 -1.85 12.61
N THR A 62 12.70 -0.59 12.17
CA THR A 62 13.87 0.16 11.76
C THR A 62 13.95 1.45 12.55
N ASP A 63 15.17 1.89 12.84
CA ASP A 63 15.38 3.11 13.63
C ASP A 63 14.91 4.38 12.89
N GLN A 64 14.84 4.33 11.55
CA GLN A 64 14.57 5.50 10.71
C GLN A 64 13.12 5.59 10.24
N LYS A 65 12.52 4.48 9.81
CA LYS A 65 11.20 4.44 9.15
C LYS A 65 10.13 3.77 10.03
N GLY A 66 10.49 3.29 11.22
CA GLY A 66 9.61 2.49 12.05
C GLY A 66 9.44 1.09 11.45
N LEU A 67 8.20 0.61 11.37
CA LEU A 67 7.92 -0.71 10.83
C LEU A 67 8.13 -0.77 9.31
N GLY A 68 8.86 -1.77 8.84
CA GLY A 68 9.07 -2.01 7.41
C GLY A 68 8.86 -3.48 7.03
N VAL A 69 8.82 -3.72 5.72
CA VAL A 69 8.70 -5.06 5.13
C VAL A 69 10.00 -5.39 4.41
N PHE A 70 10.55 -6.57 4.68
CA PHE A 70 11.83 -7.01 4.13
C PHE A 70 11.70 -8.36 3.44
N SER A 71 12.52 -8.60 2.43
CA SER A 71 12.54 -9.85 1.67
C SER A 71 13.22 -10.98 2.47
N SER A 72 12.52 -12.09 2.72
CA SER A 72 13.12 -13.28 3.38
C SER A 72 13.91 -14.17 2.41
N ARG A 73 13.62 -14.05 1.11
CA ARG A 73 14.24 -14.82 0.02
C ARG A 73 14.07 -14.05 -1.29
N ARG A 74 14.94 -14.32 -2.26
CA ARG A 74 14.90 -13.64 -3.57
C ARG A 74 13.49 -13.59 -4.18
N ILE A 75 13.05 -12.39 -4.55
CA ILE A 75 11.79 -12.13 -5.25
C ILE A 75 12.14 -11.67 -6.66
N PRO A 76 11.86 -12.47 -7.70
CA PRO A 76 12.08 -12.06 -9.08
C PRO A 76 11.24 -10.83 -9.44
N ALA A 77 11.70 -10.05 -10.42
CA ALA A 77 10.92 -8.98 -11.02
C ALA A 77 9.56 -9.47 -11.56
N ASN A 78 8.58 -8.57 -11.63
CA ASN A 78 7.21 -8.82 -12.10
C ASN A 78 6.44 -9.86 -11.27
N ARG A 79 6.73 -9.95 -9.97
CA ARG A 79 6.00 -10.83 -9.03
C ARG A 79 5.14 -9.99 -8.10
N THR A 80 3.97 -10.50 -7.76
CA THR A 80 3.17 -9.92 -6.68
C THR A 80 3.82 -10.27 -5.35
N VAL A 81 4.11 -9.25 -4.55
CA VAL A 81 4.79 -9.35 -3.26
C VAL A 81 3.78 -9.34 -2.12
N MET A 82 2.83 -8.40 -2.17
CA MET A 82 1.79 -8.18 -1.16
C MET A 82 0.52 -7.61 -1.80
N TYR A 83 -0.57 -7.60 -1.05
CA TYR A 83 -1.79 -6.88 -1.38
C TYR A 83 -1.99 -5.66 -0.47
N TYR A 84 -2.61 -4.63 -1.04
CA TYR A 84 -3.11 -3.45 -0.33
C TYR A 84 -4.64 -3.46 -0.45
N ARG A 85 -5.34 -3.67 0.66
CA ARG A 85 -6.80 -3.66 0.70
C ARG A 85 -7.29 -2.44 1.45
N LEU A 86 -7.96 -1.55 0.73
CA LEU A 86 -8.51 -0.30 1.24
C LEU A 86 -10.03 -0.30 1.07
N LYS A 87 -10.71 0.55 1.84
CA LYS A 87 -12.14 0.84 1.65
C LYS A 87 -12.28 2.29 1.19
N ILE A 88 -13.25 2.54 0.33
CA ILE A 88 -13.55 3.88 -0.15
C ILE A 88 -14.46 4.59 0.86
N PHE A 89 -14.08 5.78 1.27
CA PHE A 89 -14.81 6.65 2.18
C PHE A 89 -15.10 8.00 1.52
N GLU A 90 -16.02 8.77 2.11
CA GLU A 90 -16.15 10.20 1.79
C GLU A 90 -14.89 10.95 2.23
N ASN A 91 -14.54 12.03 1.54
CA ASN A 91 -13.34 12.81 1.87
C ASN A 91 -13.42 13.49 3.27
N THR A 92 -14.61 13.63 3.84
CA THR A 92 -14.86 14.13 5.20
C THR A 92 -14.55 13.12 6.30
N TYR A 93 -14.24 11.86 5.93
CA TYR A 93 -13.89 10.80 6.85
C TYR A 93 -12.60 11.10 7.64
N GLN A 94 -12.58 10.72 8.91
CA GLN A 94 -11.38 10.78 9.74
C GLN A 94 -10.39 9.69 9.33
N ARG A 95 -9.36 10.09 8.59
CA ARG A 95 -8.36 9.17 8.02
C ARG A 95 -7.48 8.53 9.08
N VAL A 96 -7.10 7.28 8.85
CA VAL A 96 -6.16 6.52 9.69
C VAL A 96 -4.76 7.12 9.54
N GLY A 97 -4.12 7.42 10.67
CA GLY A 97 -2.77 8.00 10.67
C GLY A 97 -2.68 9.32 9.91
N ASP A 98 -3.71 10.18 10.03
CA ASP A 98 -3.80 11.48 9.35
C ASP A 98 -3.61 11.37 7.82
N GLY A 99 -4.02 10.24 7.24
CA GLY A 99 -3.93 9.98 5.80
C GLY A 99 -2.60 9.39 5.34
N LYS A 100 -1.66 9.06 6.23
CA LYS A 100 -0.39 8.38 5.91
C LYS A 100 -0.57 7.08 5.13
N TYR A 101 -1.71 6.41 5.32
CA TYR A 101 -2.05 5.14 4.69
C TYR A 101 -3.17 5.27 3.65
N SER A 102 -3.55 6.50 3.31
CA SER A 102 -4.64 6.75 2.37
C SER A 102 -4.11 6.89 0.94
N LEU A 103 -4.96 6.57 -0.04
CA LEU A 103 -4.73 6.83 -1.45
C LEU A 103 -5.85 7.70 -2.02
N VAL A 104 -5.49 8.56 -2.97
CA VAL A 104 -6.47 9.31 -3.76
C VAL A 104 -7.27 8.35 -4.65
N VAL A 105 -8.57 8.61 -4.77
CA VAL A 105 -9.44 7.85 -5.68
C VAL A 105 -9.50 8.58 -7.01
N MET A 106 -9.31 7.86 -8.11
CA MET A 106 -9.45 8.42 -9.46
C MET A 106 -10.72 7.90 -10.12
N LYS A 107 -11.35 8.73 -10.94
CA LYS A 107 -12.47 8.38 -11.82
C LYS A 107 -12.11 8.67 -13.27
N ARG A 108 -12.69 7.93 -14.20
CA ARG A 108 -12.53 8.17 -15.62
C ARG A 108 -13.53 9.22 -16.10
N PHE A 109 -13.03 10.28 -16.72
CA PHE A 109 -13.83 11.34 -17.34
C PHE A 109 -13.24 11.68 -18.70
N ASN A 110 -14.05 11.62 -19.77
CA ASN A 110 -13.61 11.93 -21.14
C ASN A 110 -12.28 11.26 -21.56
N ASN A 111 -12.14 9.95 -21.32
CA ASN A 111 -10.92 9.17 -21.59
C ASN A 111 -9.67 9.54 -20.78
N ALA A 112 -9.77 10.45 -19.81
CA ALA A 112 -8.71 10.74 -18.85
C ALA A 112 -9.08 10.22 -17.44
N TYR A 113 -8.08 9.92 -16.62
CA TYR A 113 -8.29 9.72 -15.18
C TYR A 113 -8.13 11.05 -14.46
N VAL A 114 -9.11 11.41 -13.65
CA VAL A 114 -9.12 12.61 -12.80
C VAL A 114 -9.29 12.20 -11.35
N ILE A 115 -8.74 12.99 -10.42
CA ILE A 115 -8.95 12.77 -8.99
C ILE A 115 -10.43 13.01 -8.67
N ASP A 116 -10.99 12.19 -7.80
CA ASP A 116 -12.33 12.38 -7.25
C ASP A 116 -12.23 12.95 -5.84
N ASP A 117 -12.19 14.28 -5.72
CA ASP A 117 -11.92 14.99 -4.46
C ASP A 117 -12.97 14.75 -3.36
N ASN A 118 -14.08 14.09 -3.69
CA ASN A 118 -15.12 13.68 -2.73
C ASN A 118 -14.84 12.33 -2.07
N LYS A 119 -13.79 11.61 -2.49
CA LYS A 119 -13.50 10.24 -2.04
C LYS A 119 -12.05 10.04 -1.66
N VAL A 120 -11.83 9.18 -0.69
CA VAL A 120 -10.52 8.71 -0.27
C VAL A 120 -10.56 7.19 -0.11
N ALA A 121 -9.48 6.50 -0.49
CA ALA A 121 -9.30 5.09 -0.17
C ALA A 121 -8.43 5.00 1.08
N ASP A 122 -8.92 4.38 2.15
CA ASP A 122 -8.18 4.33 3.41
C ASP A 122 -8.26 2.96 4.11
N LEU A 123 -7.41 2.77 5.12
CA LEU A 123 -7.40 1.58 5.95
C LEU A 123 -8.73 1.40 6.69
N TYR A 124 -9.08 0.13 6.89
CA TYR A 124 -10.25 -0.29 7.66
C TYR A 124 -9.94 -1.61 8.36
N GLU A 125 -10.86 -2.10 9.20
CA GLU A 125 -10.66 -3.33 9.98
C GLU A 125 -10.26 -4.57 9.13
N GLY A 126 -10.71 -4.64 7.87
CA GLY A 126 -10.40 -5.72 6.95
C GLY A 126 -9.12 -5.54 6.14
N SER A 127 -8.33 -4.49 6.38
CA SER A 127 -7.11 -4.23 5.61
C SER A 127 -6.02 -5.29 5.84
N ASN A 128 -5.95 -5.92 7.02
CA ASN A 128 -5.08 -7.07 7.29
C ASN A 128 -5.84 -8.39 7.16
N SER A 129 -6.32 -8.68 5.95
CA SER A 129 -7.03 -9.93 5.65
C SER A 129 -6.09 -11.15 5.62
N GLN A 130 -6.69 -12.35 5.71
CA GLN A 130 -5.93 -13.59 5.50
C GLN A 130 -5.27 -13.62 4.11
N PRO A 131 -4.05 -14.20 3.99
CA PRO A 131 -3.30 -14.22 2.74
C PRO A 131 -4.04 -14.92 1.61
N ILE A 132 -3.84 -14.44 0.37
CA ILE A 132 -4.30 -15.14 -0.85
C ILE A 132 -3.07 -15.75 -1.52
N ALA A 133 -3.10 -17.05 -1.79
CA ALA A 133 -2.00 -17.76 -2.48
C ALA A 133 -0.61 -17.52 -1.86
N ARG A 134 -0.53 -17.47 -0.52
CA ARG A 134 0.68 -17.16 0.26
C ARG A 134 1.25 -15.75 0.02
N ILE A 135 0.39 -14.79 -0.31
CA ILE A 135 0.71 -13.37 -0.46
C ILE A 135 -0.07 -12.60 0.62
N PRO A 136 0.62 -11.92 1.55
CA PRO A 136 -0.04 -11.25 2.66
C PRO A 136 -0.60 -9.88 2.26
N PHE A 137 -1.52 -9.36 3.07
CA PHE A 137 -2.15 -8.04 2.90
C PHE A 137 -1.39 -6.93 3.63
N TRP A 138 -0.05 -6.91 3.54
CA TRP A 138 0.79 -6.01 4.34
C TRP A 138 1.38 -4.85 3.52
N ALA A 139 0.85 -4.57 2.32
CA ALA A 139 1.41 -3.50 1.49
C ALA A 139 1.29 -2.10 2.12
N TYR A 140 0.36 -1.89 3.07
CA TYR A 140 0.25 -0.66 3.85
C TYR A 140 1.41 -0.42 4.82
N ILE A 141 2.25 -1.45 5.06
CA ILE A 141 3.46 -1.39 5.89
C ILE A 141 4.70 -1.09 5.04
N ALA A 142 4.64 -1.27 3.72
CA ALA A 142 5.77 -0.99 2.85
C ALA A 142 6.02 0.52 2.79
N ASN A 143 7.26 0.92 3.03
CA ASN A 143 7.65 2.33 3.10
C ASN A 143 7.89 2.92 1.70
N GLU A 144 7.80 4.24 1.59
CA GLU A 144 8.36 4.96 0.45
C GLU A 144 9.91 4.86 0.47
N PRO A 145 10.56 4.80 -0.69
CA PRO A 145 12.02 4.86 -0.77
C PRO A 145 12.55 6.18 -0.22
N ASP A 146 13.75 6.16 0.37
CA ASP A 146 14.43 7.42 0.70
C ASP A 146 14.76 8.22 -0.57
N VAL A 147 15.08 9.50 -0.42
CA VAL A 147 15.39 10.40 -1.55
C VAL A 147 16.49 9.86 -2.47
N THR A 148 17.42 9.08 -1.92
CA THR A 148 18.54 8.46 -2.65
C THR A 148 18.22 7.07 -3.21
N GLU A 149 17.08 6.50 -2.85
CA GLU A 149 16.69 5.14 -3.22
C GLU A 149 15.71 5.16 -4.39
N SER A 150 15.76 4.12 -5.22
CA SER A 150 14.73 3.85 -6.22
C SER A 150 13.81 2.76 -5.70
N PRO A 151 12.47 2.91 -5.82
CA PRO A 151 11.53 1.91 -5.36
C PRO A 151 11.82 0.58 -6.05
N ASN A 152 11.53 -0.53 -5.36
CA ASN A 152 11.66 -1.88 -5.93
C ASN A 152 10.32 -2.54 -6.22
N CYS A 153 9.22 -1.89 -5.84
CA CYS A 153 7.87 -2.27 -6.17
C CYS A 153 7.06 -1.11 -6.75
N VAL A 154 5.86 -1.43 -7.24
CA VAL A 154 4.83 -0.49 -7.67
C VAL A 154 3.46 -1.01 -7.28
N LEU A 155 2.54 -0.11 -6.90
CA LEU A 155 1.14 -0.44 -6.69
C LEU A 155 0.39 -0.57 -8.01
N VAL A 156 -0.38 -1.64 -8.14
CA VAL A 156 -1.13 -1.95 -9.36
C VAL A 156 -2.55 -2.32 -8.99
N LEU A 157 -3.51 -1.66 -9.62
CA LEU A 157 -4.92 -1.95 -9.41
C LEU A 157 -5.27 -3.36 -9.90
N VAL A 158 -5.94 -4.16 -9.04
CA VAL A 158 -6.37 -5.52 -9.39
C VAL A 158 -7.62 -5.50 -10.28
N THR A 159 -8.53 -4.56 -10.05
CA THR A 159 -9.79 -4.43 -10.79
C THR A 159 -9.86 -3.08 -11.50
N ILE A 160 -9.86 -3.10 -12.83
CA ILE A 160 -10.03 -1.89 -13.64
C ILE A 160 -11.53 -1.55 -13.65
N LYS A 161 -11.89 -0.41 -13.05
CA LYS A 161 -13.23 0.18 -13.06
C LYS A 161 -13.12 1.67 -13.41
N ASP A 162 -14.16 2.21 -14.04
CA ASP A 162 -14.21 3.64 -14.41
C ASP A 162 -14.52 4.55 -13.19
N TRP A 163 -15.16 4.02 -12.15
CA TRP A 163 -15.42 4.73 -10.89
C TRP A 163 -15.50 3.76 -9.71
N PHE A 164 -15.33 4.32 -8.51
CA PHE A 164 -15.59 3.64 -7.24
C PHE A 164 -16.63 4.41 -6.42
N ASN A 165 -17.47 3.67 -5.70
CA ASN A 165 -18.47 4.20 -4.77
C ASN A 165 -17.96 4.13 -3.33
N VAL A 166 -18.47 5.03 -2.47
CA VAL A 166 -18.26 4.94 -1.02
C VAL A 166 -18.74 3.59 -0.52
N GLY A 167 -17.96 2.96 0.35
CA GLY A 167 -18.19 1.63 0.88
C GLY A 167 -17.58 0.49 0.05
N GLU A 168 -17.22 0.72 -1.21
CA GLU A 168 -16.54 -0.29 -2.02
C GLU A 168 -15.12 -0.57 -1.54
N LEU A 169 -14.59 -1.72 -1.95
CA LEU A 169 -13.23 -2.12 -1.66
C LEU A 169 -12.31 -1.84 -2.85
N LEU A 170 -11.17 -1.24 -2.55
CA LEU A 170 -10.07 -1.04 -3.48
C LEU A 170 -8.98 -2.07 -3.16
N LEU A 171 -8.69 -2.92 -4.14
CA LEU A 171 -7.64 -3.94 -4.01
C LEU A 171 -6.50 -3.61 -4.99
N LEU A 172 -5.32 -3.37 -4.42
CA LEU A 172 -4.09 -3.17 -5.17
C LEU A 172 -3.14 -4.33 -4.88
N LYS A 173 -2.33 -4.70 -5.87
CA LYS A 173 -1.19 -5.59 -5.68
C LYS A 173 0.09 -4.74 -5.68
N LEU A 174 0.97 -5.02 -4.74
CA LEU A 174 2.32 -4.51 -4.76
C LEU A 174 3.18 -5.47 -5.57
N ALA A 175 3.69 -5.02 -6.73
CA ALA A 175 4.43 -5.86 -7.67
C ALA A 175 5.89 -5.41 -7.78
N SER A 176 6.83 -6.35 -7.75
CA SER A 176 8.26 -6.07 -7.94
C SER A 176 8.54 -5.56 -9.36
N ILE A 177 9.32 -4.48 -9.48
CA ILE A 177 9.76 -3.94 -10.77
C ILE A 177 11.20 -4.35 -11.13
N LYS A 178 11.96 -4.81 -10.14
CA LYS A 178 13.29 -5.40 -10.26
C LYS A 178 13.40 -6.61 -9.32
N ASP A 179 14.47 -7.39 -9.46
CA ASP A 179 14.76 -8.45 -8.51
C ASP A 179 15.02 -7.85 -7.11
N ILE A 180 14.52 -8.50 -6.08
CA ILE A 180 14.69 -8.12 -4.68
C ILE A 180 15.41 -9.24 -3.96
N GLU A 181 16.62 -8.97 -3.49
CA GLU A 181 17.48 -9.91 -2.80
C GLU A 181 17.04 -10.11 -1.33
N PRO A 182 17.40 -11.25 -0.70
CA PRO A 182 17.14 -11.47 0.72
C PRO A 182 17.72 -10.33 1.58
N GLY A 183 16.94 -9.88 2.56
CA GLY A 183 17.31 -8.79 3.48
C GLY A 183 17.03 -7.38 2.96
N GLN A 184 16.67 -7.20 1.68
CA GLN A 184 16.31 -5.88 1.15
C GLN A 184 14.91 -5.44 1.63
N GLU A 185 14.77 -4.15 1.93
CA GLU A 185 13.47 -3.54 2.24
C GLU A 185 12.60 -3.49 0.98
N ILE A 186 11.30 -3.75 1.11
CA ILE A 186 10.30 -3.60 0.06
C ILE A 186 9.77 -2.16 0.10
N THR A 187 10.00 -1.41 -0.98
CA THR A 187 9.62 0.01 -1.08
C THR A 187 8.85 0.31 -2.37
N TRP A 188 7.94 1.28 -2.34
CA TRP A 188 7.04 1.61 -3.45
C TRP A 188 6.82 3.09 -3.68
#